data_AF-A0A2N1UYG3-F1
#
_entry.id   AF-A0A2N1UYG3-F1
#
_cell.length_a   1.000
_cell.length_b   1.000
_cell.length_c   1.000
_cell.angle_alpha   90.00
_cell.angle_beta   90.00
_cell.angle_gamma   90.00
#
_symmetry.space_group_name_H-M   'P 1'
#
loop_
_entity.id
_entity.type
_entity.pdbx_description
1 polymer ?
#
loop_
_entity_poly.entity_id
_entity_poly.type
_entity_poly.pdbx_seq_one_letter_code
_entity_poly.pdbx_strand_id
1 'polypeptide(L)'
;MLAVDQGLGAAKADKADFFGFRGFWGFGLGGHELFLGMANQLLQAIWDNKRIIMAIRAQLLANCLKGGPMSSLILRALTHDDEAAFMAGFADWEGEDLAWYTFDWEPGMSYAAMLERLIHNERGEGLEPGRVPSSMLYGFVAGEIVGRVSIRHQMNDYLLRRGGHIGYAVAPRFRRRGYAREIVRQTLPYCRQLGLERILVTCADNNEPSWRLIERFGGVLENTVWDDGDQEYNRRYWIEL
;
A
#
# COMPACT_ATOMS: atom_id res chain seq x y z
N MET A 1 25.72 12.22 2.80
CA MET A 1 26.79 11.47 3.49
C MET A 1 26.09 10.29 4.14
N LEU A 2 26.13 9.11 3.51
CA LEU A 2 25.48 7.89 4.01
C LEU A 2 26.59 6.97 4.50
N ALA A 3 26.48 6.54 5.76
CA ALA A 3 27.35 5.55 6.36
C ALA A 3 26.76 4.14 6.18
N VAL A 4 27.69 3.22 5.98
CA VAL A 4 27.60 1.78 5.71
C VAL A 4 27.14 1.01 6.95
N ASP A 5 26.47 -0.14 6.78
CA ASP A 5 26.93 -1.35 7.49
C ASP A 5 26.77 -2.62 6.65
N GLN A 6 27.75 -3.51 6.80
CA GLN A 6 28.00 -4.73 6.03
C GLN A 6 27.36 -5.95 6.66
N GLY A 7 26.84 -6.84 5.80
CA GLY A 7 27.11 -8.27 5.81
C GLY A 7 26.51 -9.15 6.92
N LEU A 8 25.83 -10.23 6.51
CA LEU A 8 26.08 -11.58 7.02
C LEU A 8 25.40 -12.64 6.14
N GLY A 9 26.23 -13.49 5.52
CA GLY A 9 26.01 -14.94 5.41
C GLY A 9 24.97 -15.46 4.43
N ALA A 10 25.40 -15.71 3.19
CA ALA A 10 24.71 -16.65 2.31
C ALA A 10 24.81 -18.09 2.86
N ALA A 11 23.68 -18.68 3.25
CA ALA A 11 23.56 -20.12 3.43
C ALA A 11 22.86 -20.72 2.20
N LYS A 12 23.60 -21.56 1.46
CA LYS A 12 23.05 -22.45 0.43
C LYS A 12 22.16 -23.50 1.08
N ALA A 13 20.97 -23.73 0.53
CA ALA A 13 20.23 -24.97 0.72
C ALA A 13 19.95 -25.59 -0.65
N ASP A 14 20.55 -26.76 -0.85
CA ASP A 14 20.44 -27.60 -2.03
C ASP A 14 19.06 -28.27 -2.14
N LYS A 15 18.74 -28.65 -3.38
CA LYS A 15 17.54 -29.36 -3.81
C LYS A 15 17.52 -30.83 -3.36
N ALA A 16 16.29 -31.35 -3.35
CA ALA A 16 15.88 -32.74 -3.45
C ALA A 16 15.68 -33.49 -2.12
N ASP A 17 14.41 -33.80 -1.84
CA ASP A 17 14.01 -35.20 -1.69
C ASP A 17 12.58 -35.38 -2.21
N PHE A 18 12.52 -36.01 -3.38
CA PHE A 18 11.34 -36.56 -4.03
C PHE A 18 11.25 -38.03 -3.61
N PHE A 19 10.07 -38.46 -3.14
CA PHE A 19 9.48 -39.82 -3.12
C PHE A 19 8.91 -40.21 -1.76
N GLY A 20 7.59 -40.45 -1.73
CA GLY A 20 6.98 -41.25 -0.68
C GLY A 20 5.53 -40.89 -0.35
N PHE A 21 4.60 -40.97 -1.30
CA PHE A 21 3.18 -41.05 -0.96
C PHE A 21 2.52 -42.25 -1.65
N ARG A 22 2.48 -43.36 -0.92
CA ARG A 22 1.60 -44.50 -1.17
C ARG A 22 1.00 -44.90 0.17
N GLY A 23 -0.30 -44.67 0.35
CA GLY A 23 -1.05 -45.36 1.38
C GLY A 23 -2.23 -44.58 1.98
N PHE A 24 -3.40 -45.22 1.87
CA PHE A 24 -4.52 -45.19 2.81
C PHE A 24 -5.57 -44.07 2.70
N TRP A 25 -6.60 -44.33 1.90
CA TRP A 25 -7.93 -43.72 2.02
C TRP A 25 -8.72 -44.46 3.10
N GLY A 26 -8.88 -43.84 4.27
CA GLY A 26 -9.88 -44.19 5.26
C GLY A 26 -10.61 -42.91 5.67
N PHE A 27 -11.63 -42.50 4.89
CA PHE A 27 -12.49 -41.38 5.30
C PHE A 27 -13.49 -41.87 6.35
N GLY A 28 -13.19 -41.58 7.61
CA GLY A 28 -14.21 -41.50 8.66
C GLY A 28 -15.09 -40.28 8.42
N LEU A 29 -16.36 -40.36 8.83
CA LEU A 29 -17.42 -39.36 8.65
C LEU A 29 -17.08 -37.93 9.15
N GLY A 30 -15.99 -37.75 9.91
CA GLY A 30 -15.51 -36.42 10.34
C GLY A 30 -14.66 -35.64 9.31
N GLY A 31 -14.10 -36.29 8.28
CA GLY A 31 -13.28 -35.61 7.27
C GLY A 31 -14.07 -34.79 6.25
N HIS A 32 -15.34 -35.15 6.04
CA HIS A 32 -16.22 -34.50 5.07
C HIS A 32 -16.76 -33.15 5.59
N GLU A 33 -17.06 -33.05 6.89
CA GLU A 33 -17.49 -31.78 7.52
C GLU A 33 -16.33 -30.77 7.62
N LEU A 34 -15.12 -31.22 7.93
CA LEU A 34 -13.92 -30.37 7.96
C LEU A 34 -13.59 -29.82 6.56
N PHE A 35 -13.67 -30.65 5.52
CA PHE A 35 -13.43 -30.22 4.14
C PHE A 35 -14.50 -29.25 3.63
N LEU A 36 -15.77 -29.50 3.94
CA LEU A 36 -16.87 -28.58 3.62
C LEU A 36 -16.76 -27.26 4.38
N GLY A 37 -16.33 -27.28 5.65
CA GLY A 37 -16.09 -26.08 6.45
C GLY A 37 -14.99 -25.19 5.86
N MET A 38 -13.86 -25.79 5.45
CA MET A 38 -12.76 -25.08 4.79
C MET A 38 -13.17 -24.51 3.43
N ALA A 39 -13.92 -25.28 2.62
CA ALA A 39 -14.42 -24.82 1.33
C ALA A 39 -15.40 -23.64 1.49
N ASN A 40 -16.26 -23.68 2.50
CA ASN A 40 -17.21 -22.59 2.79
C ASN A 40 -16.49 -21.33 3.28
N GLN A 41 -15.45 -21.47 4.11
CA GLN A 41 -14.62 -20.34 4.53
C GLN A 41 -13.88 -19.68 3.37
N LEU A 42 -13.33 -20.49 2.45
CA LEU A 42 -12.69 -20.00 1.22
C LEU A 42 -13.67 -19.29 0.30
N LEU A 43 -14.87 -19.86 0.08
CA LEU A 43 -15.91 -19.25 -0.72
C LEU A 43 -16.43 -17.96 -0.10
N GLN A 44 -16.56 -17.91 1.23
CA GLN A 44 -16.95 -16.71 1.97
C GLN A 44 -15.88 -15.62 1.85
N ALA A 45 -14.59 -15.96 2.00
CA ALA A 45 -13.49 -15.03 1.80
C ALA A 45 -13.43 -14.49 0.36
N ILE A 46 -13.64 -15.35 -0.65
CA ILE A 46 -13.72 -14.93 -2.06
C ILE A 46 -14.94 -14.01 -2.29
N TRP A 47 -16.08 -14.33 -1.68
CA TRP A 47 -17.30 -13.55 -1.77
C TRP A 47 -17.16 -12.18 -1.11
N ASP A 48 -16.56 -12.12 0.08
CA ASP A 48 -16.31 -10.88 0.80
C ASP A 48 -15.30 -10.02 0.07
N ASN A 49 -14.26 -10.61 -0.53
CA ASN A 49 -13.31 -9.90 -1.38
C ASN A 49 -13.98 -9.34 -2.65
N LYS A 50 -14.87 -10.11 -3.31
CA LYS A 50 -15.69 -9.60 -4.42
C LYS A 50 -16.64 -8.49 -3.99
N ARG A 51 -17.24 -8.57 -2.80
CA ARG A 51 -18.10 -7.51 -2.23
C ARG A 51 -17.33 -6.25 -1.93
N ILE A 52 -16.12 -6.36 -1.38
CA ILE A 52 -15.22 -5.22 -1.15
C ILE A 52 -14.86 -4.58 -2.49
N ILE A 53 -14.45 -5.36 -3.50
CA ILE A 53 -14.15 -4.86 -4.85
C ILE A 53 -15.37 -4.18 -5.49
N MET A 54 -16.57 -4.77 -5.34
CA MET A 54 -17.82 -4.16 -5.84
C MET A 54 -18.20 -2.89 -5.08
N ALA A 55 -18.01 -2.86 -3.76
CA ALA A 55 -18.28 -1.68 -2.94
C ALA A 55 -17.30 -0.55 -3.28
N ILE A 56 -16.02 -0.85 -3.51
CA ILE A 56 -15.02 0.10 -4.01
C ILE A 56 -15.45 0.63 -5.38
N ARG A 57 -15.82 -0.24 -6.33
CA ARG A 57 -16.29 0.17 -7.66
C ARG A 57 -17.54 1.05 -7.59
N ALA A 58 -18.52 0.68 -6.75
CA ALA A 58 -19.75 1.44 -6.57
C ALA A 58 -19.50 2.80 -5.90
N GLN A 59 -18.61 2.86 -4.90
CA GLN A 59 -18.24 4.09 -4.21
C GLN A 59 -17.45 5.03 -5.13
N LEU A 60 -16.54 4.50 -5.95
CA LEU A 60 -15.79 5.27 -6.95
C LEU A 60 -16.74 5.83 -8.03
N LEU A 61 -17.67 5.02 -8.54
CA LEU A 61 -18.71 5.47 -9.49
C LEU A 61 -19.63 6.55 -8.89
N ALA A 62 -20.06 6.36 -7.64
CA ALA A 62 -20.92 7.33 -6.95
C ALA A 62 -20.20 8.67 -6.68
N ASN A 63 -18.88 8.63 -6.44
CA ASN A 63 -18.07 9.83 -6.27
C ASN A 63 -17.80 10.57 -7.59
N CYS A 64 -17.68 9.85 -8.72
CA CYS A 64 -17.59 10.46 -10.06
C CYS A 64 -18.85 11.24 -10.45
N LEU A 65 -20.02 10.86 -9.96
CA LEU A 65 -21.30 11.46 -10.33
C LEU A 65 -21.69 12.70 -9.50
N LYS A 66 -20.97 13.01 -8.41
CA LYS A 66 -21.38 14.04 -7.42
C LYS A 66 -20.49 15.31 -7.37
N GLY A 67 -19.42 15.42 -8.16
CA GLY A 67 -18.46 16.54 -8.09
C GLY A 67 -18.51 17.50 -9.28
N GLY A 68 -18.55 18.82 -9.01
CA GLY A 68 -18.24 19.87 -9.99
C GLY A 68 -16.79 19.79 -10.51
N PRO A 69 -16.34 20.70 -11.41
CA PRO A 69 -15.12 20.50 -12.19
C PRO A 69 -13.85 20.65 -11.35
N MET A 70 -13.40 19.52 -10.78
CA MET A 70 -12.08 19.12 -10.27
C MET A 70 -12.37 17.91 -9.36
N SER A 71 -12.12 16.65 -9.69
CA SER A 71 -11.00 16.04 -10.42
C SER A 71 -11.41 14.66 -10.94
N SER A 72 -11.04 14.31 -12.17
CA SER A 72 -11.16 12.98 -12.77
C SER A 72 -10.24 11.90 -12.16
N LEU A 73 -9.65 12.17 -10.99
CA LEU A 73 -8.71 11.26 -10.35
C LEU A 73 -9.45 10.08 -9.72
N ILE A 74 -9.02 8.87 -10.06
CA ILE A 74 -9.50 7.62 -9.45
C ILE A 74 -8.33 7.01 -8.67
N LEU A 75 -8.48 6.90 -7.35
CA LEU A 75 -7.51 6.21 -6.49
C LEU A 75 -7.88 4.72 -6.40
N ARG A 76 -7.00 3.84 -6.86
CA ARG A 76 -7.24 2.38 -6.81
C ARG A 76 -5.95 1.57 -6.84
N ALA A 77 -6.05 0.30 -6.46
CA ALA A 77 -4.99 -0.68 -6.67
C ALA A 77 -4.74 -0.90 -8.17
N LEU A 78 -3.53 -1.36 -8.48
CA LEU A 78 -3.16 -1.83 -9.82
C LEU A 78 -3.87 -3.14 -10.17
N THR A 79 -4.01 -3.38 -11.47
CA THR A 79 -4.57 -4.60 -12.05
C THR A 79 -3.66 -5.08 -13.17
N HIS A 80 -3.85 -6.31 -13.66
CA HIS A 80 -3.07 -6.84 -14.78
C HIS A 80 -3.13 -5.97 -16.05
N ASP A 81 -4.19 -5.17 -16.24
CA ASP A 81 -4.36 -4.30 -17.41
C ASP A 81 -3.56 -2.99 -17.32
N ASP A 82 -2.97 -2.68 -16.17
CA ASP A 82 -2.30 -1.39 -15.92
C ASP A 82 -0.79 -1.40 -16.22
N GLU A 83 -0.24 -2.51 -16.75
CA GLU A 83 1.19 -2.65 -17.00
C GLU A 83 1.75 -1.48 -17.82
N ALA A 84 1.10 -1.14 -18.93
CA ALA A 84 1.55 -0.06 -19.80
C ALA A 84 1.58 1.30 -19.08
N ALA A 85 0.53 1.62 -18.31
CA ALA A 85 0.46 2.87 -17.54
C ALA A 85 1.50 2.88 -16.41
N PHE A 86 1.69 1.76 -15.74
CA PHE A 86 2.67 1.60 -14.68
C PHE A 86 4.11 1.79 -15.19
N MET A 87 4.44 1.14 -16.30
CA MET A 87 5.76 1.24 -16.93
C MET A 87 6.02 2.65 -17.48
N ALA A 88 5.02 3.29 -18.08
CA ALA A 88 5.14 4.68 -18.54
C ALA A 88 5.40 5.66 -17.39
N GLY A 89 4.81 5.41 -16.21
CA GLY A 89 4.95 6.27 -15.04
C GLY A 89 6.40 6.45 -14.58
N PHE A 90 7.31 5.50 -14.82
CA PHE A 90 8.72 5.64 -14.41
C PHE A 90 9.40 6.89 -15.00
N ALA A 91 9.05 7.27 -16.23
CA ALA A 91 9.60 8.47 -16.86
C ALA A 91 9.26 9.75 -16.08
N ASP A 92 8.14 9.75 -15.34
CA ASP A 92 7.69 10.91 -14.59
C ASP A 92 8.45 11.12 -13.28
N TRP A 93 9.21 10.12 -12.85
CA TRP A 93 10.04 10.10 -11.66
C TRP A 93 11.53 10.14 -11.99
N GLU A 94 11.90 10.47 -13.22
CA GLU A 94 13.30 10.62 -13.60
C GLU A 94 14.00 11.67 -12.71
N GLY A 95 15.16 11.32 -12.18
CA GLY A 95 15.93 12.16 -11.25
C GLY A 95 15.43 12.16 -9.79
N GLU A 96 14.35 11.43 -9.50
CA GLU A 96 13.87 11.18 -8.14
C GLU A 96 14.24 9.75 -7.70
N ASP A 97 14.22 9.49 -6.39
CA ASP A 97 14.28 8.12 -5.89
C ASP A 97 13.01 7.35 -6.30
N LEU A 98 13.18 6.26 -7.04
CA LEU A 98 12.08 5.44 -7.54
C LEU A 98 11.24 4.79 -6.42
N ALA A 99 11.77 4.69 -5.21
CA ALA A 99 11.00 4.29 -4.03
C ALA A 99 9.82 5.25 -3.76
N TRP A 100 9.88 6.49 -4.23
CA TRP A 100 8.74 7.41 -4.18
C TRP A 100 7.59 7.00 -5.10
N TYR A 101 7.87 6.29 -6.18
CA TYR A 101 6.85 5.76 -7.08
C TYR A 101 6.32 4.40 -6.62
N THR A 102 7.20 3.48 -6.23
CA THR A 102 6.83 2.15 -5.74
C THR A 102 7.96 1.54 -4.92
N PHE A 103 7.66 1.00 -3.74
CA PHE A 103 8.66 0.39 -2.86
C PHE A 103 9.01 -1.04 -3.26
N ASP A 104 8.11 -1.70 -3.99
CA ASP A 104 8.15 -3.14 -4.22
C ASP A 104 8.58 -3.46 -5.66
N TRP A 105 9.41 -2.60 -6.25
CA TRP A 105 9.96 -2.74 -7.59
C TRP A 105 11.49 -2.84 -7.56
N GLU A 106 12.01 -3.80 -8.30
CA GLU A 106 13.45 -4.01 -8.47
C GLU A 106 13.79 -4.10 -9.96
N PRO A 107 14.94 -3.56 -10.42
CA PRO A 107 15.37 -3.72 -11.79
C PRO A 107 15.39 -5.19 -12.23
N GLY A 108 14.69 -5.51 -13.32
CA GLY A 108 14.58 -6.88 -13.85
C GLY A 108 13.35 -7.66 -13.36
N MET A 109 12.57 -7.12 -12.41
CA MET A 109 11.28 -7.68 -12.01
C MET A 109 10.23 -7.49 -13.11
N SER A 110 9.35 -8.48 -13.31
CA SER A 110 8.19 -8.32 -14.19
C SER A 110 7.05 -7.58 -13.48
N TYR A 111 6.20 -6.91 -14.25
CA TYR A 111 5.02 -6.25 -13.69
C TYR A 111 4.11 -7.22 -12.92
N ALA A 112 3.89 -8.42 -13.47
CA ALA A 112 3.07 -9.45 -12.82
C ALA A 112 3.65 -9.87 -11.46
N ALA A 113 4.96 -10.07 -11.36
CA ALA A 113 5.61 -10.42 -10.11
C ALA A 113 5.50 -9.29 -9.07
N MET A 114 5.62 -8.02 -9.52
CA MET A 114 5.38 -6.87 -8.64
C MET A 114 3.94 -6.86 -8.14
N LEU A 115 2.96 -7.07 -9.02
CA LEU A 115 1.55 -7.06 -8.65
C LEU A 115 1.23 -8.17 -7.64
N GLU A 116 1.79 -9.37 -7.82
CA GLU A 116 1.70 -10.46 -6.84
C GLU A 116 2.29 -10.03 -5.50
N ARG A 117 3.48 -9.40 -5.48
CA ARG A 117 4.09 -8.89 -4.25
C ARG A 117 3.20 -7.86 -3.54
N LEU A 118 2.56 -6.94 -4.26
CA LEU A 118 1.61 -6.00 -3.66
C LEU A 118 0.40 -6.70 -3.02
N ILE A 119 -0.12 -7.76 -3.66
CA ILE A 119 -1.25 -8.55 -3.12
C ILE A 119 -0.83 -9.29 -1.84
N HIS A 120 0.37 -9.88 -1.83
CA HIS A 120 0.89 -10.57 -0.64
C HIS A 120 1.15 -9.58 0.50
N ASN A 121 1.73 -8.41 0.19
CA ASN A 121 1.93 -7.33 1.16
C ASN A 121 0.60 -6.85 1.77
N GLU A 122 -0.46 -6.72 0.97
CA GLU A 122 -1.79 -6.32 1.46
C GLU A 122 -2.38 -7.36 2.42
N ARG A 123 -2.12 -8.65 2.19
CA ARG A 123 -2.60 -9.75 3.05
C ARG A 123 -1.69 -10.05 4.25
N GLY A 124 -0.51 -9.45 4.29
CA GLY A 124 0.50 -9.78 5.30
C GLY A 124 1.20 -11.12 5.08
N GLU A 125 1.18 -11.64 3.84
CA GLU A 125 1.75 -12.93 3.49
C GLU A 125 3.23 -12.78 3.12
N GLY A 126 4.12 -13.56 3.77
CA GLY A 126 5.55 -13.56 3.42
C GLY A 126 6.26 -12.23 3.69
N LEU A 127 5.78 -11.43 4.65
CA LEU A 127 6.41 -10.16 5.00
C LEU A 127 7.78 -10.37 5.65
N GLU A 128 8.76 -9.59 5.19
CA GLU A 128 10.06 -9.48 5.85
C GLU A 128 9.91 -8.97 7.30
N PRO A 129 10.81 -9.37 8.22
CA PRO A 129 10.77 -8.91 9.61
C PRO A 129 10.71 -7.37 9.71
N GLY A 130 9.74 -6.89 10.49
CA GLY A 130 9.54 -5.45 10.71
C GLY A 130 8.63 -4.76 9.67
N ARG A 131 8.27 -5.42 8.56
CA ARG A 131 7.19 -4.93 7.68
C ARG A 131 5.82 -5.26 8.28
N VAL A 132 4.82 -4.50 7.87
CA VAL A 132 3.42 -4.67 8.26
C VAL A 132 2.55 -4.80 7.02
N PRO A 133 1.35 -5.40 7.11
CA PRO A 133 0.42 -5.43 6.00
C PRO A 133 0.15 -4.01 5.49
N SER A 134 0.17 -3.84 4.16
CA SER A 134 -0.03 -2.53 3.57
C SER A 134 -0.62 -2.60 2.17
N SER A 135 -1.49 -1.63 1.85
CA SER A 135 -2.05 -1.45 0.51
C SER A 135 -1.31 -0.34 -0.23
N MET A 136 -1.00 -0.57 -1.50
CA MET A 136 -0.47 0.45 -2.41
C MET A 136 -1.54 0.83 -3.42
N LEU A 137 -1.95 2.10 -3.43
CA LEU A 137 -2.94 2.64 -4.36
C LEU A 137 -2.32 3.72 -5.24
N TYR A 138 -2.79 3.83 -6.47
CA TYR A 138 -2.31 4.78 -7.47
C TYR A 138 -3.45 5.69 -7.91
N GLY A 139 -3.14 6.97 -8.08
CA GLY A 139 -4.07 7.98 -8.59
C GLY A 139 -4.02 8.01 -10.11
N PHE A 140 -5.11 7.63 -10.76
CA PHE A 140 -5.23 7.64 -12.21
C PHE A 140 -5.99 8.87 -12.71
N VAL A 141 -5.47 9.54 -13.73
CA VAL A 141 -6.14 10.62 -14.46
C VAL A 141 -6.01 10.34 -15.95
N ALA A 142 -7.14 10.15 -16.63
CA ALA A 142 -7.17 9.83 -18.07
C ALA A 142 -6.25 8.65 -18.48
N GLY A 143 -6.13 7.63 -17.62
CA GLY A 143 -5.29 6.45 -17.85
C GLY A 143 -3.83 6.61 -17.41
N GLU A 144 -3.40 7.81 -17.03
CA GLU A 144 -2.04 8.06 -16.54
C GLU A 144 -1.98 8.02 -15.01
N ILE A 145 -0.89 7.47 -14.47
CA ILE A 145 -0.64 7.48 -13.03
C ILE A 145 0.01 8.82 -12.64
N VAL A 146 -0.68 9.59 -11.81
CA VAL A 146 -0.20 10.92 -11.38
C VAL A 146 0.52 10.91 -10.03
N GLY A 147 0.33 9.84 -9.26
CA GLY A 147 0.86 9.70 -7.91
C GLY A 147 0.36 8.44 -7.25
N ARG A 148 0.72 8.26 -5.98
CA ARG A 148 0.42 7.06 -5.21
C ARG A 148 0.19 7.37 -3.73
N VAL A 149 -0.32 6.38 -3.02
CA VAL A 149 -0.35 6.32 -1.56
C VAL A 149 -0.08 4.88 -1.10
N SER A 150 0.75 4.75 -0.07
CA SER A 150 0.91 3.50 0.67
C SER A 150 0.20 3.62 2.01
N ILE A 151 -0.61 2.63 2.36
CA ILE A 151 -1.47 2.62 3.55
C ILE A 151 -1.08 1.40 4.38
N ARG A 152 -0.53 1.63 5.56
CA ARG A 152 -0.10 0.61 6.50
C ARG A 152 -1.29 0.29 7.38
N HIS A 153 -1.66 -0.99 7.44
CA HIS A 153 -2.89 -1.42 8.13
C HIS A 153 -2.74 -1.45 9.64
N GLN A 154 -1.50 -1.43 10.11
CA GLN A 154 -1.16 -1.41 11.53
C GLN A 154 0.16 -0.66 11.74
N MET A 155 0.40 -0.27 12.98
CA MET A 155 1.60 0.46 13.39
C MET A 155 2.58 -0.46 14.11
N ASN A 156 3.86 -0.08 14.04
CA ASN A 156 4.93 -0.62 14.86
C ASN A 156 5.82 0.54 15.35
N ASP A 157 6.81 0.25 16.19
CA ASP A 157 7.68 1.27 16.79
C ASP A 157 8.41 2.13 15.76
N TYR A 158 8.80 1.54 14.62
CA TYR A 158 9.40 2.27 13.51
C TYR A 158 8.38 3.24 12.90
N LEU A 159 7.19 2.74 12.56
CA LEU A 159 6.14 3.53 11.92
C LEU A 159 5.65 4.69 12.79
N LEU A 160 5.64 4.50 14.11
CA LEU A 160 5.26 5.55 15.07
C LEU A 160 6.25 6.71 15.07
N ARG A 161 7.54 6.45 14.83
CA ARG A 161 8.55 7.48 14.70
C ARG A 161 8.54 8.11 13.30
N ARG A 162 8.43 7.27 12.28
CA ARG A 162 8.52 7.67 10.88
C ARG A 162 7.67 6.81 9.96
N GLY A 163 7.03 7.42 8.98
CA GLY A 163 6.28 6.75 7.92
C GLY A 163 4.79 6.74 8.17
N GLY A 164 4.35 6.57 9.43
CA GLY A 164 2.94 6.61 9.80
C GLY A 164 2.08 5.56 9.09
N HIS A 165 0.76 5.74 9.19
CA HIS A 165 -0.21 4.91 8.48
C HIS A 165 -0.20 5.21 6.99
N ILE A 166 -0.06 6.48 6.58
CA ILE A 166 -0.09 6.84 5.16
C ILE A 166 1.17 7.57 4.73
N GLY A 167 1.66 7.21 3.54
CA GLY A 167 2.69 7.94 2.81
C GLY A 167 2.23 8.16 1.38
N TYR A 168 2.20 9.40 0.90
CA TYR A 168 1.75 9.74 -0.44
C TYR A 168 2.82 10.52 -1.21
N ALA A 169 2.79 10.39 -2.53
CA ALA A 169 3.70 11.11 -3.41
C ALA A 169 3.02 11.40 -4.75
N VAL A 170 3.38 12.52 -5.37
CA VAL A 170 2.90 12.94 -6.69
C VAL A 170 4.10 13.13 -7.60
N ALA A 171 4.02 12.57 -8.80
CA ALA A 171 5.14 12.61 -9.74
C ALA A 171 5.48 14.08 -10.08
N PRO A 172 6.76 14.45 -10.19
CA PRO A 172 7.23 15.80 -10.48
C PRO A 172 6.38 16.59 -11.48
N ARG A 173 6.07 16.00 -12.66
CA ARG A 173 5.31 16.68 -13.72
C ARG A 173 3.88 17.08 -13.32
N PHE A 174 3.31 16.41 -12.32
CA PHE A 174 1.92 16.58 -11.87
C PHE A 174 1.77 17.37 -10.56
N ARG A 175 2.88 17.78 -9.93
CA ARG A 175 2.86 18.58 -8.69
C ARG A 175 2.18 19.94 -8.91
N ARG A 176 1.71 20.54 -7.81
CA ARG A 176 1.03 21.86 -7.79
C ARG A 176 -0.30 21.94 -8.56
N ARG A 177 -0.91 20.79 -8.87
CA ARG A 177 -2.22 20.69 -9.54
C ARG A 177 -3.35 20.17 -8.64
N GLY A 178 -3.08 20.01 -7.34
CA GLY A 178 -4.07 19.53 -6.36
C GLY A 178 -4.20 18.01 -6.24
N TYR A 179 -3.41 17.20 -6.97
CA TYR A 179 -3.53 15.74 -6.91
C TYR A 179 -3.16 15.13 -5.56
N ALA A 180 -2.17 15.68 -4.85
CA ALA A 180 -1.85 15.20 -3.49
C ALA A 180 -3.07 15.33 -2.56
N ARG A 181 -3.78 16.47 -2.65
CA ARG A 181 -5.01 16.70 -1.89
C ARG A 181 -6.07 15.67 -2.23
N GLU A 182 -6.24 15.37 -3.52
CA GLU A 182 -7.25 14.42 -3.95
C GLU A 182 -6.92 12.97 -3.55
N ILE A 183 -5.64 12.58 -3.66
CA ILE A 183 -5.16 11.27 -3.19
C ILE A 183 -5.43 11.12 -1.69
N VAL A 184 -5.05 12.10 -0.86
CA VAL A 184 -5.30 12.06 0.59
C VAL A 184 -6.79 12.03 0.89
N ARG A 185 -7.60 12.86 0.21
CA ARG A 185 -9.06 12.89 0.36
C ARG A 185 -9.70 11.52 0.13
N GLN A 186 -9.28 10.81 -0.93
CA GLN A 186 -9.79 9.47 -1.25
C GLN A 186 -9.20 8.37 -0.36
N THR A 187 -8.05 8.61 0.27
CA THR A 187 -7.40 7.67 1.20
C THR A 187 -8.16 7.56 2.52
N LEU A 188 -8.68 8.66 3.09
CA LEU A 188 -9.31 8.62 4.43
C LEU A 188 -10.51 7.66 4.53
N PRO A 189 -11.45 7.61 3.54
CA PRO A 189 -12.51 6.61 3.54
C PRO A 189 -11.99 5.17 3.43
N TYR A 190 -10.90 4.94 2.69
CA TYR A 190 -10.27 3.62 2.59
C TYR A 190 -9.69 3.19 3.96
N CYS A 191 -9.02 4.10 4.68
CA CYS A 191 -8.56 3.83 6.03
C CYS A 191 -9.71 3.45 6.99
N ARG A 192 -10.87 4.12 6.90
CA ARG A 192 -12.06 3.73 7.69
C ARG A 192 -12.54 2.32 7.35
N GLN A 193 -12.51 1.93 6.07
CA GLN A 193 -12.90 0.60 5.64
C GLN A 193 -11.95 -0.50 6.14
N LEU A 194 -10.68 -0.16 6.38
CA LEU A 194 -9.72 -1.05 7.05
C LEU A 194 -9.98 -1.17 8.57
N GLY A 195 -10.96 -0.46 9.12
CA GLY A 195 -11.27 -0.45 10.55
C GLY A 195 -10.37 0.47 11.39
N LEU A 196 -9.66 1.41 10.75
CA LEU A 196 -8.87 2.41 11.47
C LEU A 196 -9.78 3.53 11.99
N GLU A 197 -9.64 3.87 13.26
CA GLU A 197 -10.37 4.97 13.91
C GLU A 197 -9.63 6.31 13.79
N ARG A 198 -8.29 6.26 13.76
CA ARG A 198 -7.42 7.41 13.54
C ARG A 198 -6.16 6.98 12.82
N ILE A 199 -5.50 7.93 12.15
CA ILE A 199 -4.24 7.69 11.44
C ILE A 199 -3.17 8.68 11.83
N LEU A 200 -1.95 8.15 11.99
CA LEU A 200 -0.72 8.91 12.09
C LEU A 200 -0.20 9.23 10.68
N VAL A 201 0.10 10.51 10.42
CA VAL A 201 0.79 10.96 9.20
C VAL A 201 2.06 11.68 9.63
N THR A 202 3.19 11.32 9.02
CA THR A 202 4.49 11.93 9.32
C THR A 202 5.03 12.66 8.10
N CYS A 203 5.72 13.77 8.31
CA CYS A 203 6.48 14.43 7.25
C CYS A 203 7.68 15.19 7.82
N ALA A 204 8.71 15.41 6.99
CA ALA A 204 9.82 16.28 7.33
C ALA A 204 9.34 17.67 7.78
N ASP A 205 10.02 18.27 8.75
CA ASP A 205 9.70 19.58 9.31
C ASP A 205 9.77 20.70 8.26
N ASN A 206 10.72 20.58 7.31
CA ASN A 206 10.90 21.49 6.19
C ASN A 206 9.88 21.28 5.05
N ASN A 207 9.01 20.27 5.12
CA ASN A 207 8.05 19.95 4.07
C ASN A 207 6.71 20.67 4.28
N GLU A 208 6.73 21.99 4.14
CA GLU A 208 5.56 22.87 4.29
C GLU A 208 4.33 22.46 3.48
N PRO A 209 4.46 22.09 2.19
CA PRO A 209 3.32 21.64 1.42
C PRO A 209 2.61 20.43 2.04
N SER A 210 3.37 19.50 2.64
CA SER A 210 2.81 18.29 3.23
C SER A 210 2.10 18.58 4.56
N TRP A 211 2.73 19.29 5.49
CA TRP A 211 2.07 19.54 6.77
C TRP A 211 0.84 20.45 6.66
N ARG A 212 0.85 21.46 5.77
CA ARG A 212 -0.36 22.25 5.48
C ARG A 212 -1.50 21.41 4.91
N LEU A 213 -1.15 20.40 4.12
CA LEU A 213 -2.14 19.48 3.55
C LEU A 213 -2.73 18.58 4.63
N ILE A 214 -1.88 18.04 5.51
CA ILE A 214 -2.28 17.21 6.64
C ILE A 214 -3.22 17.97 7.57
N GLU A 215 -2.86 19.20 7.98
CA GLU A 215 -3.69 20.07 8.81
C GLU A 215 -5.05 20.39 8.15
N ARG A 216 -5.08 20.60 6.84
CA ARG A 216 -6.32 20.82 6.08
C ARG A 216 -7.29 19.64 6.16
N PHE A 217 -6.78 18.42 6.34
CA PHE A 217 -7.59 17.22 6.53
C PHE A 217 -7.86 16.90 8.01
N GLY A 218 -7.66 17.86 8.91
CA GLY A 218 -7.93 17.72 10.34
C GLY A 218 -6.76 17.12 11.13
N GLY A 219 -5.57 17.04 10.54
CA GLY A 219 -4.39 16.58 11.24
C GLY A 219 -4.00 17.53 12.37
N VAL A 220 -3.90 16.99 13.59
CA VAL A 220 -3.43 17.69 14.77
C VAL A 220 -1.99 17.27 15.05
N LEU A 221 -1.07 18.24 15.13
CA LEU A 221 0.33 17.98 15.47
C LEU A 221 0.42 17.39 16.87
N GLU A 222 1.01 16.22 16.98
CA GLU A 222 1.33 15.58 18.26
C GLU A 222 2.66 16.11 18.80
N ASN A 223 3.72 15.98 17.98
CA ASN A 223 5.07 16.42 18.31
C ASN A 223 5.97 16.42 17.05
N THR A 224 7.23 16.81 17.26
CA THR A 224 8.32 16.70 16.29
C THR A 224 9.39 15.78 16.88
N VAL A 225 9.88 14.82 16.09
CA VAL A 225 10.83 13.79 16.51
C VAL A 225 12.04 13.80 15.58
N TRP A 226 13.25 13.73 16.14
CA TRP A 226 14.47 13.57 15.35
C TRP A 226 14.56 12.15 14.78
N ASP A 227 14.86 12.04 13.48
CA ASP A 227 15.14 10.76 12.82
C ASP A 227 16.62 10.66 12.45
N ASP A 228 17.32 9.72 13.10
CA ASP A 228 18.73 9.44 12.82
C ASP A 228 18.95 8.89 11.40
N GLY A 229 17.93 8.29 10.78
CA GLY A 229 18.04 7.74 9.42
C GLY A 229 18.22 8.82 8.35
N ASP A 230 17.34 9.83 8.35
CA ASP A 230 17.38 10.93 7.37
C ASP A 230 18.13 12.16 7.88
N GLN A 231 18.56 12.17 9.14
CA GLN A 231 19.21 13.31 9.81
C GLN A 231 18.34 14.57 9.76
N GLU A 232 17.04 14.40 10.02
CA GLU A 232 16.07 15.50 10.03
C GLU A 232 14.98 15.33 11.09
N TYR A 233 14.29 16.43 11.38
CA TYR A 233 13.11 16.42 12.22
C TYR A 233 11.88 16.01 11.42
N ASN A 234 11.11 15.07 11.95
CA ASN A 234 9.82 14.63 11.42
C ASN A 234 8.69 15.12 12.32
N ARG A 235 7.70 15.78 11.72
CA ARG A 235 6.44 16.14 12.36
C ARG A 235 5.49 14.96 12.33
N ARG A 236 4.78 14.74 13.43
CA ARG A 236 3.80 13.66 13.61
C ARG A 236 2.41 14.25 13.83
N TYR A 237 1.44 13.86 13.00
CA TYR A 237 0.07 14.34 13.07
C TYR A 237 -0.92 13.20 13.21
N TRP A 238 -1.89 13.33 14.11
CA TRP A 238 -3.05 12.44 14.17
C TRP A 238 -4.23 13.04 13.43
N ILE A 239 -4.86 12.25 12.57
CA ILE A 239 -6.14 12.56 11.92
C ILE A 239 -7.17 11.57 12.45
N GLU A 240 -8.23 12.07 13.07
CA GLU A 240 -9.41 11.28 13.44
C GLU A 240 -10.24 10.98 12.17
N LEU A 241 -10.71 9.74 12.02
CA LEU A 241 -11.44 9.28 10.85
C LEU A 241 -12.96 9.24 11.11
#